data_AF-A0AAN9AVV2-F1
#
_entry.id   AF-A0AAN9AVV2-F1
#
_cell.length_a   1.000
_cell.length_b   1.000
_cell.length_c   1.000
_cell.angle_alpha   90.00
_cell.angle_beta   90.00
_cell.angle_gamma   90.00
#
_symmetry.space_group_name_H-M   'P 1'
#
loop_
_entity.id
_entity.type
_entity.pdbx_description
1 polymer ?
#
loop_
_entity_poly.entity_id
_entity_poly.type
_entity_poly.pdbx_seq_one_letter_code
_entity_poly.pdbx_strand_id
1 'polypeptide(L)'
;MSDADTKSSTADNMVDIVRHLYPDALTRTYIVPPVHCNRVPYNKAKVPGTDQEVLVLPSGEQLQQQRGNIQADFAQQHVLHNLQQLGDFGKEVMFVVSELNFKDYLNKPFYAKQTSKLPKPANIPKEHRHHGKQGDFDILVIHRKHGILVGEIKSVGKTEASRADTEVVKVIDKAVKQLDKCEVHARHMVSDIAPGLTVRKTLFLPYVSQAQLQRILDDENNAKLQQAVCRSLGAGYAAEAILLCCCSDQLSHPASCRHVTPAVLSQLSTWWQHRMASTVDTLLTDDKYLDIVARFVGPATTVSVPCYNGVRVEVRTAGQAVAELGRRLALLVLTLQQLDLMNRNPRLVCLTGPPGTG
;
A
#
# COMPACT_ATOMS: atom_id res chain seq x y z
N MET A 1 -20.96 39.49 2.99
CA MET A 1 -20.44 38.46 2.07
C MET A 1 -20.46 37.14 2.81
N SER A 2 -21.24 36.20 2.30
CA SER A 2 -21.76 35.02 2.99
C SER A 2 -20.73 33.91 3.18
N ASP A 3 -20.89 33.14 4.26
CA ASP A 3 -20.16 31.90 4.61
C ASP A 3 -20.13 30.81 3.51
N ALA A 4 -20.86 31.00 2.41
CA ALA A 4 -20.83 30.15 1.22
C ALA A 4 -19.54 30.31 0.38
N ASP A 5 -18.94 31.51 0.34
CA ASP A 5 -17.76 31.79 -0.52
C ASP A 5 -16.46 31.19 0.02
N THR A 6 -16.39 30.91 1.32
CA THR A 6 -15.16 30.39 1.96
C THR A 6 -15.00 28.88 1.77
N LYS A 7 -16.08 28.14 1.50
CA LYS A 7 -16.03 26.68 1.27
C LYS A 7 -15.46 26.32 -0.10
N SER A 8 -15.72 27.13 -1.13
CA SER A 8 -15.18 26.92 -2.48
C SER A 8 -13.64 27.06 -2.48
N SER A 9 -13.08 28.14 -1.95
CA SER A 9 -11.63 28.42 -2.12
C SER A 9 -10.62 27.39 -1.57
N THR A 10 -11.04 26.47 -0.68
CA THR A 10 -10.11 25.59 0.05
C THR A 10 -9.90 24.23 -0.63
N ALA A 11 -10.98 23.60 -1.08
CA ALA A 11 -10.89 22.37 -1.88
C ALA A 11 -10.35 22.69 -3.28
N ASP A 12 -10.81 23.80 -3.86
CA ASP A 12 -10.39 24.28 -5.19
C ASP A 12 -8.86 24.40 -5.28
N ASN A 13 -8.20 24.96 -4.26
CA ASN A 13 -6.72 25.06 -4.22
C ASN A 13 -6.03 23.68 -4.12
N MET A 14 -6.55 22.76 -3.30
CA MET A 14 -5.95 21.42 -3.18
C MET A 14 -6.16 20.58 -4.46
N VAL A 15 -7.32 20.72 -5.10
CA VAL A 15 -7.64 20.08 -6.38
C VAL A 15 -6.76 20.63 -7.50
N ASP A 16 -6.53 21.94 -7.55
CA ASP A 16 -5.64 22.54 -8.54
C ASP A 16 -4.20 22.04 -8.40
N ILE A 17 -3.71 21.88 -7.17
CA ILE A 17 -2.41 21.25 -6.91
C ILE A 17 -2.40 19.79 -7.40
N VAL A 18 -3.47 19.02 -7.15
CA VAL A 18 -3.59 17.66 -7.69
C VAL A 18 -3.56 17.64 -9.21
N ARG A 19 -4.31 18.52 -9.88
CA ARG A 19 -4.30 18.63 -11.35
C ARG A 19 -2.92 18.97 -11.88
N HIS A 20 -2.17 19.81 -11.18
CA HIS A 20 -0.79 20.13 -11.54
C HIS A 20 0.17 18.94 -11.36
N LEU A 21 0.06 18.21 -10.24
CA LEU A 21 0.92 17.06 -9.95
C LEU A 21 0.57 15.83 -10.81
N TYR A 22 -0.70 15.71 -11.21
CA TYR A 22 -1.27 14.57 -11.92
C TYR A 22 -2.16 15.06 -13.08
N PRO A 23 -1.57 15.57 -14.18
CA PRO A 23 -2.33 16.19 -15.27
C PRO A 23 -3.36 15.24 -15.92
N ASP A 24 -3.05 13.94 -15.93
CA ASP A 24 -3.92 12.89 -16.48
C ASP A 24 -4.82 12.22 -15.42
N ALA A 25 -5.13 12.90 -14.30
CA ALA A 25 -5.89 12.33 -13.19
C ALA A 25 -7.25 11.74 -13.61
N LEU A 26 -7.84 12.24 -14.70
CA LEU A 26 -9.13 11.78 -15.22
C LEU A 26 -9.03 10.73 -16.34
N THR A 27 -7.82 10.36 -16.77
CA THR A 27 -7.62 9.54 -17.98
C THR A 27 -6.72 8.33 -17.79
N ARG A 28 -6.02 8.20 -16.65
CA ARG A 28 -5.17 7.03 -16.38
C ARG A 28 -5.08 6.63 -14.92
N THR A 29 -4.37 5.53 -14.69
CA THR A 29 -4.01 5.03 -13.36
C THR A 29 -2.73 5.70 -12.84
N TYR A 30 -2.71 6.01 -11.53
CA TYR A 30 -1.53 6.45 -10.79
C TYR A 30 -1.30 5.58 -9.55
N ILE A 31 -0.08 5.09 -9.34
CA ILE A 31 0.35 4.56 -8.03
C ILE A 31 0.97 5.71 -7.22
N VAL A 32 0.57 5.83 -5.95
CA VAL A 32 1.01 6.90 -5.06
C VAL A 32 1.41 6.30 -3.70
N PRO A 33 2.70 6.33 -3.32
CA PRO A 33 3.86 6.83 -4.08
C PRO A 33 4.13 6.04 -5.38
N PRO A 34 4.73 6.66 -6.41
CA PRO A 34 4.99 6.02 -7.71
C PRO A 34 6.11 4.97 -7.67
N VAL A 35 6.79 4.84 -6.53
CA VAL A 35 7.74 3.76 -6.27
C VAL A 35 7.50 3.25 -4.85
N HIS A 36 7.47 1.93 -4.70
CA HIS A 36 7.56 1.30 -3.38
C HIS A 36 9.03 1.18 -2.99
N CYS A 37 9.39 1.69 -1.81
CA CYS A 37 10.72 1.51 -1.26
C CYS A 37 10.65 0.54 -0.10
N ASN A 38 11.38 -0.58 -0.23
CA ASN A 38 11.48 -1.56 0.84
C ASN A 38 12.08 -0.90 2.10
N ARG A 39 11.59 -1.33 3.26
CA ARG A 39 12.20 -1.13 4.57
C ARG A 39 13.49 -1.94 4.59
N VAL A 40 14.54 -1.43 3.97
CA VAL A 40 15.86 -2.04 4.03
C VAL A 40 16.53 -1.62 5.34
N PRO A 41 16.76 -2.55 6.28
CA PRO A 41 17.52 -2.23 7.48
C PRO A 41 18.98 -1.99 7.08
N TYR A 42 19.54 -0.88 7.56
CA TYR A 42 20.98 -0.60 7.47
C TYR A 42 21.49 -0.31 8.87
N ASN A 43 22.65 -0.87 9.21
CA ASN A 43 23.41 -0.43 10.36
C ASN A 43 24.27 0.77 9.96
N LYS A 44 24.55 1.65 10.92
CA LYS A 44 25.57 2.69 10.73
C LYS A 44 26.88 2.20 11.34
N ALA A 45 27.98 2.41 10.63
CA ALA A 45 29.32 2.18 11.15
C ALA A 45 30.24 3.35 10.79
N LYS A 46 31.26 3.59 11.60
CA LYS A 46 32.33 4.53 11.24
C LYS A 46 33.43 3.82 10.48
N VAL A 47 33.97 4.51 9.48
CA VAL A 47 35.17 4.05 8.77
C VAL A 47 36.41 4.27 9.66
N PRO A 48 37.27 3.26 9.86
CA PRO A 48 38.40 3.36 10.79
C PRO A 48 39.36 4.50 10.43
N GLY A 49 39.74 5.30 11.43
CA GLY A 49 40.64 6.44 11.24
C GLY A 49 40.01 7.64 10.56
N THR A 50 38.68 7.67 10.41
CA THR A 50 37.94 8.81 9.85
C THR A 50 36.67 9.08 10.67
N ASP A 51 36.07 10.25 10.49
CA ASP A 51 34.75 10.57 11.02
C ASP A 51 33.60 10.20 10.07
N GLN A 52 33.89 9.53 8.97
CA GLN A 52 32.88 9.16 7.97
C GLN A 52 32.02 8.00 8.46
N GLU A 53 30.70 8.21 8.49
CA GLU A 53 29.71 7.15 8.69
C GLU A 53 29.34 6.50 7.34
N VAL A 54 29.18 5.17 7.36
CA VAL A 54 28.74 4.35 6.23
C VAL A 54 27.56 3.48 6.63
N LEU A 55 26.76 3.09 5.64
CA LEU A 55 25.69 2.12 5.83
C LEU A 55 26.24 0.72 5.68
N VAL A 56 25.76 -0.21 6.49
CA VAL A 56 26.20 -1.59 6.51
C VAL A 56 25.01 -2.52 6.43
N LEU A 57 25.07 -3.48 5.51
CA LEU A 57 24.04 -4.51 5.40
C LEU A 57 24.01 -5.35 6.67
N PRO A 58 22.84 -5.56 7.28
CA PRO A 58 22.70 -6.42 8.44
C PRO A 58 23.02 -7.87 8.08
N SER A 59 23.41 -8.67 9.07
CA SER A 59 23.66 -10.10 8.89
C SER A 59 23.07 -10.92 10.05
N GLY A 60 23.06 -12.24 9.90
CA GLY A 60 22.70 -13.17 10.97
C GLY A 60 21.31 -12.92 11.55
N GLU A 61 21.24 -12.82 12.89
CA GLU A 61 19.99 -12.68 13.64
C GLU A 61 19.20 -11.41 13.30
N GLN A 62 19.88 -10.31 12.95
CA GLN A 62 19.20 -9.06 12.59
C GLN A 62 18.39 -9.21 11.29
N LEU A 63 18.93 -9.92 10.30
CA LEU A 63 18.18 -10.26 9.08
C LEU A 63 16.98 -11.15 9.39
N GLN A 64 17.12 -12.09 10.35
CA GLN A 64 16.03 -12.99 10.73
C GLN A 64 14.89 -12.23 11.42
N GLN A 65 15.20 -11.31 12.35
CA GLN A 65 14.21 -10.47 13.03
C GLN A 65 13.41 -9.59 12.06
N GLN A 66 14.03 -9.18 10.94
CA GLN A 66 13.41 -8.31 9.93
C GLN A 66 12.79 -9.07 8.74
N ARG A 67 12.86 -10.40 8.73
CA ARG A 67 12.36 -11.24 7.64
C ARG A 67 10.88 -10.97 7.34
N GLY A 68 10.07 -10.71 8.37
CA GLY A 68 8.66 -10.35 8.22
C GLY A 68 8.46 -9.07 7.40
N ASN A 69 9.23 -8.02 7.68
CA ASN A 69 9.15 -6.75 6.96
C ASN A 69 9.56 -6.90 5.49
N ILE A 70 10.63 -7.65 5.22
CA ILE A 70 11.08 -7.93 3.84
C ILE A 70 10.01 -8.70 3.05
N GLN A 71 9.33 -9.64 3.69
CA GLN A 71 8.24 -10.39 3.04
C GLN A 71 7.02 -9.52 2.78
N ALA A 72 6.66 -8.65 3.72
CA ALA A 72 5.58 -7.68 3.56
C ALA A 72 5.87 -6.71 2.42
N ASP A 73 7.06 -6.12 2.35
CA ASP A 73 7.45 -5.19 1.28
C ASP A 73 7.43 -5.86 -0.09
N PHE A 74 7.91 -7.10 -0.18
CA PHE A 74 7.87 -7.84 -1.43
C PHE A 74 6.42 -8.12 -1.86
N ALA A 75 5.53 -8.47 -0.93
CA ALA A 75 4.10 -8.64 -1.22
C ALA A 75 3.45 -7.31 -1.65
N GLN A 76 3.77 -6.21 -0.97
CA GLN A 76 3.31 -4.87 -1.29
C GLN A 76 3.69 -4.48 -2.72
N GLN A 77 4.99 -4.57 -3.04
CA GLN A 77 5.51 -4.27 -4.37
C GLN A 77 4.88 -5.16 -5.45
N HIS A 78 4.72 -6.46 -5.17
CA HIS A 78 4.16 -7.42 -6.10
C HIS A 78 2.71 -7.09 -6.45
N VAL A 79 1.88 -6.77 -5.46
CA VAL A 79 0.49 -6.34 -5.66
C VAL A 79 0.42 -5.01 -6.41
N LEU A 80 1.21 -4.01 -6.00
CA LEU A 80 1.22 -2.69 -6.67
C LEU A 80 1.60 -2.78 -8.14
N HIS A 81 2.58 -3.62 -8.48
CA HIS A 81 2.98 -3.82 -9.88
C HIS A 81 1.85 -4.43 -10.71
N ASN A 82 1.16 -5.46 -10.18
CA ASN A 82 0.03 -6.07 -10.88
C ASN A 82 -1.15 -5.09 -11.04
N LEU A 83 -1.45 -4.27 -10.02
CA LEU A 83 -2.50 -3.24 -10.11
C LEU A 83 -2.17 -2.13 -11.12
N GLN A 84 -0.90 -1.72 -11.22
CA GLN A 84 -0.47 -0.78 -12.27
C GLN A 84 -0.71 -1.39 -13.66
N GLN A 85 -0.29 -2.64 -13.87
CA GLN A 85 -0.47 -3.31 -15.16
C GLN A 85 -1.95 -3.53 -15.50
N LEU A 86 -2.79 -3.85 -14.51
CA LEU A 86 -4.24 -3.91 -14.67
C LEU A 86 -4.79 -2.56 -15.15
N GLY A 87 -4.40 -1.46 -14.50
CA GLY A 87 -4.83 -0.12 -14.88
C GLY A 87 -4.40 0.28 -16.29
N ASP A 88 -3.16 -0.03 -16.67
CA ASP A 88 -2.62 0.28 -18.00
C ASP A 88 -3.29 -0.54 -19.11
N PHE A 89 -3.57 -1.81 -18.83
CA PHE A 89 -4.22 -2.74 -19.76
C PHE A 89 -5.72 -2.43 -19.90
N GLY A 90 -6.44 -2.32 -18.79
CA GLY A 90 -7.87 -2.06 -18.75
C GLY A 90 -8.27 -0.62 -19.02
N LYS A 91 -7.29 0.31 -19.11
CA LYS A 91 -7.51 1.76 -19.20
C LYS A 91 -8.33 2.29 -18.02
N GLU A 92 -8.08 1.74 -16.85
CA GLU A 92 -8.74 2.18 -15.63
C GLU A 92 -8.24 3.56 -15.22
N VAL A 93 -9.16 4.35 -14.67
CA VAL A 93 -8.88 5.69 -14.17
C VAL A 93 -8.99 5.67 -12.65
N MET A 94 -7.84 5.55 -11.99
CA MET A 94 -7.78 5.39 -10.54
C MET A 94 -6.47 5.88 -9.93
N PHE A 95 -6.54 6.24 -8.66
CA PHE A 95 -5.36 6.38 -7.81
C PHE A 95 -5.27 5.18 -6.89
N VAL A 96 -4.14 4.48 -6.92
CA VAL A 96 -3.80 3.41 -5.98
C VAL A 96 -2.84 4.00 -4.95
N VAL A 97 -3.37 4.32 -3.78
CA VAL A 97 -2.61 4.87 -2.66
C VAL A 97 -2.14 3.72 -1.77
N SER A 98 -0.85 3.65 -1.48
CA SER A 98 -0.25 2.54 -0.74
C SER A 98 0.35 2.97 0.59
N GLU A 99 0.20 2.14 1.62
CA GLU A 99 0.81 2.32 2.96
C GLU A 99 0.52 3.69 3.60
N LEU A 100 -0.72 4.17 3.45
CA LEU A 100 -1.16 5.46 4.00
C LEU A 100 -1.61 5.29 5.45
N ASN A 101 -0.84 5.81 6.40
CA ASN A 101 -1.28 5.83 7.79
C ASN A 101 -2.46 6.79 7.98
N PHE A 102 -3.42 6.41 8.82
CA PHE A 102 -4.54 7.27 9.19
C PHE A 102 -4.08 8.59 9.80
N LYS A 103 -2.97 8.59 10.54
CA LYS A 103 -2.38 9.80 11.13
C LYS A 103 -1.76 10.76 10.11
N ASP A 104 -1.46 10.29 8.90
CA ASP A 104 -0.83 11.10 7.86
C ASP A 104 -1.88 11.83 7.00
N TYR A 105 -3.13 11.37 7.07
CA TYR A 105 -4.29 11.96 6.39
C TYR A 105 -4.64 13.33 6.97
N LEU A 106 -4.62 14.37 6.11
CA LEU A 106 -4.96 15.76 6.42
C LEU A 106 -4.29 16.31 7.69
N ASN A 107 -3.03 15.91 7.95
CA ASN A 107 -2.33 16.21 9.19
C ASN A 107 -1.14 17.16 9.03
N LYS A 108 -0.93 17.73 7.83
CA LYS A 108 0.15 18.69 7.63
C LYS A 108 -0.14 20.02 8.34
N PRO A 109 0.78 20.52 9.21
CA PRO A 109 0.54 21.73 10.01
C PRO A 109 0.18 22.96 9.19
N PHE A 110 0.80 23.14 8.02
CA PHE A 110 0.51 24.27 7.12
C PHE A 110 -0.95 24.29 6.63
N TYR A 111 -1.60 23.13 6.60
CA TYR A 111 -3.01 22.97 6.19
C TYR A 111 -3.95 22.79 7.38
N ALA A 112 -3.49 22.97 8.63
CA ALA A 112 -4.27 22.65 9.81
C ALA A 112 -5.57 23.48 9.92
N LYS A 113 -5.50 24.78 9.58
CA LYS A 113 -6.67 25.66 9.58
C LYS A 113 -7.68 25.26 8.50
N GLN A 114 -7.20 24.98 7.29
CA GLN A 114 -8.02 24.56 6.15
C GLN A 114 -8.72 23.22 6.39
N THR A 115 -8.03 22.29 7.05
CA THR A 115 -8.53 20.92 7.25
C THR A 115 -9.27 20.73 8.57
N SER A 116 -9.38 21.74 9.43
CA SER A 116 -9.88 21.58 10.81
C SER A 116 -11.32 21.06 10.88
N LYS A 117 -12.14 21.40 9.87
CA LYS A 117 -13.56 21.01 9.77
C LYS A 117 -13.79 19.74 8.96
N LEU A 118 -12.76 19.22 8.28
CA LEU A 118 -12.89 18.03 7.46
C LEU A 118 -12.94 16.77 8.34
N PRO A 119 -13.63 15.69 7.90
CA PRO A 119 -13.60 14.42 8.60
C PRO A 119 -12.16 13.92 8.74
N LYS A 120 -11.79 13.48 9.94
CA LYS A 120 -10.46 12.97 10.28
C LYS A 120 -10.60 11.71 11.12
N PRO A 121 -9.62 10.79 11.10
CA PRO A 121 -9.65 9.59 11.94
C PRO A 121 -9.90 9.91 13.43
N ALA A 122 -9.45 11.08 13.90
CA ALA A 122 -9.64 11.53 15.27
C ALA A 122 -11.11 11.82 15.65
N ASN A 123 -11.96 12.10 14.66
CA ASN A 123 -13.33 12.58 14.83
C ASN A 123 -14.38 11.55 14.37
N ILE A 124 -13.99 10.26 14.31
CA ILE A 124 -14.89 9.19 13.92
C ILE A 124 -16.09 9.10 14.89
N PRO A 125 -17.32 8.84 14.38
CA PRO A 125 -18.51 8.73 15.22
C PRO A 125 -18.36 7.72 16.35
N LYS A 126 -19.08 7.94 17.46
CA LYS A 126 -18.91 7.19 18.72
C LYS A 126 -19.14 5.69 18.53
N GLU A 127 -20.15 5.34 17.75
CA GLU A 127 -20.52 3.99 17.33
C GLU A 127 -19.37 3.22 16.67
N HIS A 128 -18.44 3.93 16.02
CA HIS A 128 -17.32 3.35 15.27
C HIS A 128 -15.96 3.51 15.97
N ARG A 129 -15.91 4.10 17.17
CA ARG A 129 -14.64 4.35 17.90
C ARG A 129 -13.89 3.08 18.29
N HIS A 130 -14.57 1.94 18.38
CA HIS A 130 -13.94 0.66 18.68
C HIS A 130 -12.94 0.21 17.59
N HIS A 131 -13.07 0.74 16.36
CA HIS A 131 -12.07 0.56 15.31
C HIS A 131 -10.78 1.36 15.56
N GLY A 132 -10.78 2.31 16.50
CA GLY A 132 -9.61 3.09 16.91
C GLY A 132 -9.16 4.13 15.88
N LYS A 133 -8.20 4.96 16.30
CA LYS A 133 -7.63 6.08 15.50
C LYS A 133 -6.31 5.75 14.80
N GLN A 134 -5.69 4.64 15.19
CA GLN A 134 -4.41 4.16 14.66
C GLN A 134 -4.67 3.13 13.56
N GLY A 135 -3.73 2.96 12.66
CA GLY A 135 -3.82 2.04 11.52
C GLY A 135 -3.45 2.76 10.23
N ASP A 136 -3.54 2.00 9.16
CA ASP A 136 -3.12 2.39 7.83
C ASP A 136 -3.94 1.64 6.78
N PHE A 137 -3.92 2.17 5.57
CA PHE A 137 -4.35 1.45 4.39
C PHE A 137 -3.13 0.78 3.76
N ASP A 138 -3.10 -0.55 3.72
CA ASP A 138 -2.12 -1.28 2.89
C ASP A 138 -2.31 -0.84 1.42
N ILE A 139 -3.56 -0.87 0.94
CA ILE A 139 -4.00 -0.34 -0.35
C ILE A 139 -5.34 0.41 -0.21
N LEU A 140 -5.41 1.59 -0.81
CA LEU A 140 -6.62 2.36 -1.03
C LEU A 140 -6.70 2.73 -2.51
N VAL A 141 -7.66 2.17 -3.24
CA VAL A 141 -7.94 2.54 -4.62
C VAL A 141 -9.11 3.52 -4.65
N ILE A 142 -8.89 4.68 -5.28
CA ILE A 142 -9.91 5.67 -5.57
C ILE A 142 -10.19 5.59 -7.07
N HIS A 143 -11.30 4.96 -7.44
CA HIS A 143 -11.67 4.70 -8.83
C HIS A 143 -12.72 5.70 -9.32
N ARG A 144 -12.49 6.31 -10.49
CA ARG A 144 -13.35 7.37 -11.05
C ARG A 144 -14.81 6.98 -11.22
N LYS A 145 -15.08 5.72 -11.56
CA LYS A 145 -16.45 5.21 -11.85
C LYS A 145 -17.04 4.30 -10.78
N HIS A 146 -16.21 3.79 -9.88
CA HIS A 146 -16.62 2.68 -9.01
C HIS A 146 -16.54 3.07 -7.53
N GLY A 147 -16.03 4.24 -7.17
CA GLY A 147 -15.86 4.63 -5.77
C GLY A 147 -14.55 4.11 -5.20
N ILE A 148 -14.57 3.62 -3.96
CA ILE A 148 -13.36 3.25 -3.24
C ILE A 148 -13.26 1.73 -3.09
N LEU A 149 -12.05 1.20 -3.23
CA LEU A 149 -11.70 -0.16 -2.81
C LEU A 149 -10.58 -0.06 -1.76
N VAL A 150 -10.82 -0.59 -0.57
CA VAL A 150 -9.76 -0.80 0.43
C VAL A 150 -9.27 -2.25 0.33
N GLY A 151 -7.96 -2.44 0.47
CA GLY A 151 -7.34 -3.75 0.36
C GLY A 151 -6.33 -3.97 1.47
N GLU A 152 -6.34 -5.18 2.03
CA GLU A 152 -5.34 -5.66 2.99
C GLU A 152 -4.43 -6.67 2.30
N ILE A 153 -3.11 -6.45 2.36
CA ILE A 153 -2.11 -7.32 1.76
C ILE A 153 -1.52 -8.20 2.86
N LYS A 154 -1.43 -9.51 2.62
CA LYS A 154 -0.79 -10.43 3.56
C LYS A 154 0.19 -11.36 2.85
N SER A 155 1.42 -11.37 3.32
CA SER A 155 2.53 -12.15 2.75
C SER A 155 2.61 -13.61 3.21
N VAL A 156 1.53 -14.13 3.81
CA VAL A 156 1.45 -15.53 4.26
C VAL A 156 1.46 -16.48 3.05
N GLY A 157 2.05 -17.67 3.20
CA GLY A 157 2.20 -18.65 2.12
C GLY A 157 3.49 -18.53 1.29
N LYS A 158 4.34 -17.53 1.55
CA LYS A 158 5.61 -17.36 0.81
C LYS A 158 6.63 -18.45 1.14
N THR A 159 6.74 -18.81 2.42
CA THR A 159 7.65 -19.88 2.91
C THR A 159 6.85 -21.12 3.27
N GLU A 160 7.49 -22.30 3.23
CA GLU A 160 6.83 -23.57 3.60
C GLU A 160 6.16 -23.51 4.98
N ALA A 161 6.86 -22.98 5.99
CA ALA A 161 6.30 -22.82 7.33
C ALA A 161 5.05 -21.92 7.37
N SER A 162 5.01 -20.88 6.53
CA SER A 162 3.87 -19.97 6.42
C SER A 162 2.76 -20.47 5.49
N ARG A 163 2.93 -21.60 4.80
CA ARG A 163 1.90 -22.23 3.95
C ARG A 163 0.96 -23.13 4.75
N ALA A 164 1.28 -23.44 6.00
CA ALA A 164 0.40 -24.21 6.86
C ALA A 164 -0.95 -23.50 7.00
N ASP A 165 -2.03 -24.23 6.77
CA ASP A 165 -3.40 -23.69 6.78
C ASP A 165 -3.72 -23.01 8.13
N THR A 166 -3.16 -23.50 9.24
CA THR A 166 -3.30 -22.90 10.58
C THR A 166 -2.70 -21.50 10.70
N GLU A 167 -1.58 -21.22 10.02
CA GLU A 167 -0.98 -19.88 10.00
C GLU A 167 -1.74 -18.96 9.05
N VAL A 168 -2.19 -19.47 7.90
CA VAL A 168 -3.04 -18.73 6.96
C VAL A 168 -4.35 -18.29 7.65
N VAL A 169 -5.02 -19.18 8.39
CA VAL A 169 -6.23 -18.89 9.18
C VAL A 169 -6.01 -17.71 10.13
N LYS A 170 -4.95 -17.74 10.94
CA LYS A 170 -4.63 -16.65 11.90
C LYS A 170 -4.40 -15.32 11.21
N VAL A 171 -3.73 -15.34 10.05
CA VAL A 171 -3.41 -14.13 9.30
C VAL A 171 -4.66 -13.55 8.64
N ILE A 172 -5.52 -14.39 8.05
CA ILE A 172 -6.78 -13.96 7.43
C ILE A 172 -7.74 -13.38 8.48
N ASP A 173 -7.87 -14.01 9.66
CA ASP A 173 -8.71 -13.49 10.74
C ASP A 173 -8.31 -12.06 11.14
N LYS A 174 -7.00 -11.80 11.26
CA LYS A 174 -6.47 -10.46 11.54
C LYS A 174 -6.70 -9.49 10.38
N ALA A 175 -6.50 -9.95 9.14
CA ALA A 175 -6.68 -9.14 7.95
C ALA A 175 -8.13 -8.67 7.80
N VAL A 176 -9.11 -9.54 8.02
CA VAL A 176 -10.54 -9.19 7.97
C VAL A 176 -10.88 -8.08 8.98
N LYS A 177 -10.35 -8.16 10.21
CA LYS A 177 -10.57 -7.13 11.24
C LYS A 177 -9.98 -5.77 10.85
N GLN A 178 -8.81 -5.76 10.23
CA GLN A 178 -8.21 -4.52 9.71
C GLN A 178 -9.00 -3.99 8.50
N LEU A 179 -9.45 -4.88 7.62
CA LEU A 179 -10.20 -4.52 6.43
C LEU A 179 -11.54 -3.85 6.77
N ASP A 180 -12.27 -4.38 7.75
CA ASP A 180 -13.51 -3.77 8.26
C ASP A 180 -13.25 -2.37 8.85
N LYS A 181 -12.12 -2.21 9.55
CA LYS A 181 -11.68 -0.91 10.07
C LYS A 181 -11.31 0.07 8.95
N CYS A 182 -10.57 -0.37 7.94
CA CYS A 182 -10.21 0.45 6.78
C CYS A 182 -11.45 0.97 6.06
N GLU A 183 -12.46 0.13 5.84
CA GLU A 183 -13.73 0.55 5.24
C GLU A 183 -14.44 1.64 6.05
N VAL A 184 -14.51 1.48 7.37
CA VAL A 184 -15.12 2.47 8.27
C VAL A 184 -14.39 3.81 8.21
N HIS A 185 -13.05 3.80 8.19
CA HIS A 185 -12.24 5.02 8.04
C HIS A 185 -12.44 5.65 6.66
N ALA A 186 -12.41 4.87 5.59
CA ALA A 186 -12.61 5.37 4.22
C ALA A 186 -13.99 6.04 4.07
N ARG A 187 -15.08 5.39 4.54
CA ARG A 187 -16.43 5.97 4.52
C ARG A 187 -16.50 7.29 5.30
N HIS A 188 -15.92 7.32 6.50
CA HIS A 188 -15.89 8.53 7.32
C HIS A 188 -15.11 9.67 6.64
N MET A 189 -13.94 9.38 6.07
CA MET A 189 -13.06 10.38 5.46
C MET A 189 -13.66 11.06 4.23
N VAL A 190 -14.65 10.45 3.58
CA VAL A 190 -15.33 11.01 2.39
C VAL A 190 -16.80 11.36 2.63
N SER A 191 -17.29 11.23 3.86
CA SER A 191 -18.73 11.31 4.16
C SER A 191 -19.37 12.67 3.83
N ASP A 192 -18.58 13.74 3.79
CA ASP A 192 -19.02 15.09 3.46
C ASP A 192 -18.85 15.44 1.97
N ILE A 193 -18.11 14.66 1.18
CA ILE A 193 -18.04 14.82 -0.30
C ILE A 193 -19.13 13.97 -0.96
N ALA A 194 -19.15 12.69 -0.62
CA ALA A 194 -20.01 11.70 -1.23
C ALA A 194 -20.56 10.77 -0.13
N PRO A 195 -21.54 11.25 0.67
CA PRO A 195 -22.24 10.40 1.60
C PRO A 195 -22.87 9.22 0.85
N GLY A 196 -22.64 8.00 1.33
CA GLY A 196 -23.14 6.78 0.68
C GLY A 196 -22.28 6.27 -0.48
N LEU A 197 -21.12 6.88 -0.77
CA LEU A 197 -20.18 6.37 -1.77
C LEU A 197 -19.87 4.90 -1.52
N THR A 198 -19.83 4.10 -2.58
CA THR A 198 -19.52 2.68 -2.46
C THR A 198 -18.06 2.50 -2.03
N VAL A 199 -17.87 1.85 -0.88
CA VAL A 199 -16.57 1.39 -0.39
C VAL A 199 -16.57 -0.13 -0.39
N ARG A 200 -15.74 -0.74 -1.23
CA ARG A 200 -15.55 -2.19 -1.33
C ARG A 200 -14.29 -2.60 -0.58
N LYS A 201 -14.23 -3.88 -0.26
CA LYS A 201 -13.15 -4.53 0.49
C LYS A 201 -12.59 -5.70 -0.31
N THR A 202 -11.28 -5.92 -0.22
CA THR A 202 -10.65 -7.13 -0.76
C THR A 202 -9.45 -7.55 0.08
N LEU A 203 -9.13 -8.84 0.03
CA LEU A 203 -7.88 -9.39 0.54
C LEU A 203 -6.95 -9.64 -0.64
N PHE A 204 -5.72 -9.17 -0.55
CA PHE A 204 -4.64 -9.51 -1.46
C PHE A 204 -3.75 -10.57 -0.81
N LEU A 205 -3.79 -11.77 -1.36
CA LEU A 205 -3.09 -12.96 -0.86
C LEU A 205 -2.12 -13.48 -1.93
N PRO A 206 -1.00 -12.78 -2.18
CA PRO A 206 -0.10 -13.08 -3.31
C PRO A 206 0.55 -14.47 -3.29
N TYR A 207 0.48 -15.20 -2.17
CA TYR A 207 1.06 -16.53 -2.04
C TYR A 207 0.10 -17.60 -1.49
N VAL A 208 -1.19 -17.30 -1.45
CA VAL A 208 -2.25 -18.27 -1.13
C VAL A 208 -3.11 -18.42 -2.37
N SER A 209 -3.33 -19.64 -2.83
CA SER A 209 -4.20 -19.90 -3.98
C SER A 209 -5.67 -19.93 -3.57
N GLN A 210 -6.57 -19.74 -4.53
CA GLN A 210 -8.01 -19.91 -4.33
C GLN A 210 -8.33 -21.32 -3.85
N ALA A 211 -7.63 -22.35 -4.37
CA ALA A 211 -7.82 -23.72 -3.92
C ALA A 211 -7.44 -23.91 -2.44
N GLN A 212 -6.34 -23.29 -1.99
CA GLN A 212 -5.98 -23.31 -0.57
C GLN A 212 -7.00 -22.56 0.28
N LEU A 213 -7.41 -21.36 -0.15
CA LEU A 213 -8.40 -20.57 0.56
C LEU A 213 -9.75 -21.30 0.65
N GLN A 214 -10.19 -21.95 -0.42
CA GLN A 214 -11.39 -22.79 -0.45
C GLN A 214 -11.32 -23.90 0.59
N ARG A 215 -10.24 -24.70 0.60
CA ARG A 215 -10.04 -25.75 1.61
C ARG A 215 -10.11 -25.21 3.04
N ILE A 216 -9.53 -24.04 3.30
CA ILE A 216 -9.55 -23.40 4.62
C ILE A 216 -10.97 -22.99 5.02
N LEU A 217 -11.73 -22.39 4.09
CA LEU A 217 -13.07 -21.87 4.37
C LEU A 217 -14.14 -22.97 4.41
N ASP A 218 -13.91 -24.11 3.78
CA ASP A 218 -14.80 -25.28 3.82
C ASP A 218 -14.58 -26.17 5.04
N ASP A 219 -13.45 -26.03 5.75
CA ASP A 219 -13.19 -26.75 7.00
C ASP A 219 -14.18 -26.29 8.09
N GLU A 220 -14.95 -27.23 8.65
CA GLU A 220 -15.94 -26.97 9.69
C GLU A 220 -15.34 -26.29 10.93
N ASN A 221 -14.07 -26.55 11.24
CA ASN A 221 -13.37 -25.90 12.35
C ASN A 221 -13.17 -24.38 12.13
N ASN A 222 -13.27 -23.93 10.88
CA ASN A 222 -13.09 -22.55 10.46
C ASN A 222 -14.40 -21.83 10.15
N ALA A 223 -15.56 -22.38 10.52
CA ALA A 223 -16.87 -21.77 10.26
C ALA A 223 -16.97 -20.29 10.72
N LYS A 224 -16.35 -19.94 11.85
CA LYS A 224 -16.29 -18.54 12.32
C LYS A 224 -15.47 -17.64 11.39
N LEU A 225 -14.35 -18.13 10.88
CA LEU A 225 -13.53 -17.40 9.91
C LEU A 225 -14.28 -17.22 8.61
N GLN A 226 -14.90 -18.29 8.10
CA GLN A 226 -15.73 -18.27 6.89
C GLN A 226 -16.82 -17.20 6.98
N GLN A 227 -17.60 -17.20 8.07
CA GLN A 227 -18.63 -16.18 8.30
C GLN A 227 -18.04 -14.76 8.36
N ALA A 228 -16.89 -14.58 9.01
CA ALA A 228 -16.24 -13.28 9.11
C ALA A 228 -15.77 -12.78 7.73
N VAL A 229 -15.16 -13.66 6.92
CA VAL A 229 -14.70 -13.34 5.55
C VAL A 229 -15.88 -13.01 4.65
N CYS A 230 -16.92 -13.85 4.62
CA CYS A 230 -18.13 -13.61 3.82
C CYS A 230 -18.78 -12.28 4.18
N ARG A 231 -19.04 -12.04 5.48
CA ARG A 231 -19.64 -10.80 5.97
C ARG A 231 -18.78 -9.59 5.63
N SER A 232 -17.47 -9.68 5.83
CA SER A 232 -16.56 -8.58 5.53
C SER A 232 -16.60 -8.27 4.04
N LEU A 233 -16.47 -9.25 3.15
CA LEU A 233 -16.41 -9.01 1.70
C LEU A 233 -17.78 -8.71 1.06
N GLY A 234 -18.88 -8.92 1.81
CA GLY A 234 -20.25 -8.76 1.34
C GLY A 234 -20.73 -9.95 0.50
N ALA A 235 -20.18 -11.14 0.72
CA ALA A 235 -20.54 -12.38 0.02
C ALA A 235 -21.58 -13.19 0.80
N GLY A 236 -22.47 -13.86 0.08
CA GLY A 236 -23.47 -14.77 0.66
C GLY A 236 -22.91 -16.12 1.10
N TYR A 237 -21.82 -16.57 0.48
CA TYR A 237 -21.20 -17.88 0.74
C TYR A 237 -19.69 -17.89 0.40
N ALA A 238 -18.98 -18.93 0.83
CA ALA A 238 -17.51 -19.00 0.74
C ALA A 238 -16.96 -18.88 -0.70
N ALA A 239 -17.54 -19.61 -1.65
CA ALA A 239 -17.09 -19.56 -3.04
C ALA A 239 -17.20 -18.15 -3.64
N GLU A 240 -18.27 -17.41 -3.34
CA GLU A 240 -18.37 -15.99 -3.73
C GLU A 240 -17.29 -15.15 -3.03
N ALA A 241 -17.06 -15.34 -1.73
CA ALA A 241 -16.04 -14.61 -0.99
C ALA A 241 -14.63 -14.82 -1.57
N ILE A 242 -14.32 -16.02 -2.05
CA ILE A 242 -13.04 -16.37 -2.69
C ILE A 242 -12.84 -15.65 -4.02
N LEU A 243 -13.91 -15.50 -4.82
CA LEU A 243 -13.87 -14.71 -6.06
C LEU A 243 -13.63 -13.22 -5.80
N LEU A 244 -13.97 -12.72 -4.61
CA LEU A 244 -13.74 -11.33 -4.21
C LEU A 244 -12.33 -11.08 -3.64
N CYS A 245 -11.57 -12.14 -3.34
CA CYS A 245 -10.17 -12.09 -2.93
C CYS A 245 -9.24 -12.13 -4.15
N CYS A 246 -8.16 -11.36 -4.13
CA CYS A 246 -7.08 -11.43 -5.11
C CYS A 246 -6.02 -12.42 -4.62
N CYS A 247 -6.09 -13.66 -5.07
CA CYS A 247 -5.18 -14.74 -4.66
C CYS A 247 -3.98 -14.85 -5.60
N SER A 248 -3.05 -15.76 -5.30
CA SER A 248 -1.86 -15.97 -6.14
C SER A 248 -2.19 -16.35 -7.58
N ASP A 249 -3.35 -16.99 -7.82
CA ASP A 249 -3.80 -17.40 -9.15
C ASP A 249 -4.14 -16.22 -10.07
N GLN A 250 -4.31 -15.01 -9.53
CA GLN A 250 -4.59 -13.79 -10.30
C GLN A 250 -3.35 -12.90 -10.47
N LEU A 251 -2.21 -13.28 -9.92
CA LEU A 251 -1.02 -12.45 -9.85
C LEU A 251 0.14 -13.11 -10.59
N SER A 252 1.10 -12.28 -11.04
CA SER A 252 2.34 -12.78 -11.62
C SER A 252 3.07 -13.72 -10.66
N HIS A 253 3.87 -14.65 -11.17
CA HIS A 253 4.61 -15.55 -10.31
C HIS A 253 5.60 -14.78 -9.41
N PRO A 254 5.77 -15.12 -8.11
CA PRO A 254 6.62 -14.36 -7.20
C PRO A 254 8.07 -14.19 -7.69
N ALA A 255 8.66 -15.22 -8.28
CA ALA A 255 10.03 -15.16 -8.82
C ALA A 255 10.19 -14.18 -10.01
N SER A 256 9.08 -13.86 -10.68
CA SER A 256 9.01 -12.95 -11.82
C SER A 256 7.92 -11.90 -11.60
N CYS A 257 7.85 -11.34 -10.39
CA CYS A 257 6.77 -10.43 -9.96
C CYS A 257 6.54 -9.22 -10.90
N ARG A 258 7.58 -8.78 -11.62
CA ARG A 258 7.51 -7.67 -12.59
C ARG A 258 7.03 -8.07 -13.99
N HIS A 259 6.97 -9.37 -14.28
CA HIS A 259 6.55 -9.89 -15.57
C HIS A 259 5.10 -10.36 -15.50
N VAL A 260 4.19 -9.49 -15.88
CA VAL A 260 2.75 -9.80 -15.93
C VAL A 260 2.40 -10.20 -17.37
N THR A 261 2.05 -11.47 -17.56
CA THR A 261 1.70 -11.99 -18.90
C THR A 261 0.25 -11.64 -19.26
N PRO A 262 -0.15 -11.70 -20.54
CA PRO A 262 -1.54 -11.50 -20.94
C PRO A 262 -2.53 -12.45 -20.25
N ALA A 263 -2.12 -13.71 -19.98
CA ALA A 263 -2.94 -14.67 -19.26
C ALA A 263 -3.19 -14.24 -17.81
N VAL A 264 -2.14 -13.77 -17.11
CA VAL A 264 -2.26 -13.21 -15.75
C VAL A 264 -3.14 -11.96 -15.77
N LEU A 265 -2.96 -11.06 -16.75
CA LEU A 265 -3.81 -9.89 -16.90
C LEU A 265 -5.27 -10.25 -17.12
N SER A 266 -5.56 -11.31 -17.88
CA SER A 266 -6.92 -11.79 -18.07
C SER A 266 -7.53 -12.27 -16.74
N GLN A 267 -6.79 -13.04 -15.95
CA GLN A 267 -7.26 -13.53 -14.64
C GLN A 267 -7.47 -12.37 -13.65
N LEU A 268 -6.53 -11.43 -13.63
CA LEU A 268 -6.61 -10.23 -12.80
C LEU A 268 -7.77 -9.33 -13.22
N SER A 269 -8.03 -9.19 -14.52
CA SER A 269 -9.17 -8.43 -15.06
C SER A 269 -10.50 -9.11 -14.69
N THR A 270 -10.57 -10.44 -14.75
CA THR A 270 -11.74 -11.19 -14.29
C THR A 270 -12.00 -10.94 -12.81
N TRP A 271 -10.98 -11.03 -11.95
CA TRP A 271 -11.13 -10.69 -10.53
C TRP A 271 -11.59 -9.24 -10.32
N TRP A 272 -10.97 -8.30 -11.03
CA TRP A 272 -11.32 -6.89 -10.95
C TRP A 272 -12.79 -6.66 -11.32
N GLN A 273 -13.26 -7.28 -12.40
CA GLN A 273 -14.66 -7.25 -12.78
C GLN A 273 -15.55 -7.82 -11.68
N HIS A 274 -15.27 -9.00 -11.13
CA HIS A 274 -16.07 -9.56 -10.03
C HIS A 274 -16.12 -8.63 -8.81
N ARG A 275 -14.97 -8.04 -8.44
CA ARG A 275 -14.91 -7.13 -7.28
C ARG A 275 -15.62 -5.82 -7.55
N MET A 276 -15.63 -5.31 -8.78
CA MET A 276 -16.16 -4.00 -9.14
C MET A 276 -17.54 -4.03 -9.82
N ALA A 277 -18.06 -5.21 -10.20
CA ALA A 277 -19.23 -5.47 -11.06
C ALA A 277 -20.56 -4.84 -10.61
N SER A 278 -20.66 -4.31 -9.40
CA SER A 278 -21.80 -3.47 -9.02
C SER A 278 -21.91 -2.23 -9.90
N THR A 279 -23.14 -1.75 -10.06
CA THR A 279 -23.53 -0.54 -10.80
C THR A 279 -22.51 0.59 -10.67
N VAL A 280 -22.18 1.23 -11.80
CA VAL A 280 -21.40 2.47 -11.84
C VAL A 280 -21.95 3.41 -10.76
N ASP A 281 -21.05 3.94 -9.92
CA ASP A 281 -21.47 4.81 -8.83
C ASP A 281 -21.87 6.17 -9.44
N THR A 282 -23.17 6.33 -9.68
CA THR A 282 -23.73 7.54 -10.29
C THR A 282 -23.56 8.78 -9.41
N LEU A 283 -23.18 8.61 -8.14
CA LEU A 283 -22.93 9.70 -7.21
C LEU A 283 -21.56 10.35 -7.41
N LEU A 284 -20.63 9.68 -8.11
CA LEU A 284 -19.24 10.10 -8.26
C LEU A 284 -19.02 10.86 -9.57
N THR A 285 -19.22 12.18 -9.52
CA THR A 285 -18.82 13.09 -10.61
C THR A 285 -17.30 13.27 -10.63
N ASP A 286 -16.78 13.79 -11.75
CA ASP A 286 -15.34 14.08 -11.88
C ASP A 286 -14.83 15.04 -10.79
N ASP A 287 -15.63 16.05 -10.43
CA ASP A 287 -15.28 16.99 -9.37
C ASP A 287 -15.19 16.31 -8.01
N LYS A 288 -16.17 15.47 -7.66
CA LYS A 288 -16.15 14.72 -6.39
C LYS A 288 -15.00 13.71 -6.36
N TYR A 289 -14.72 13.07 -7.49
CA TYR A 289 -13.57 12.20 -7.63
C TYR A 289 -12.27 12.96 -7.34
N LEU A 290 -12.07 14.12 -7.96
CA LEU A 290 -10.88 14.94 -7.72
C LEU A 290 -10.81 15.48 -6.28
N ASP A 291 -11.94 15.81 -5.65
CA ASP A 291 -11.98 16.19 -4.24
C ASP A 291 -11.50 15.05 -3.33
N ILE A 292 -11.95 13.82 -3.60
CA ILE A 292 -11.50 12.63 -2.86
C ILE A 292 -10.00 12.41 -3.09
N VAL A 293 -9.55 12.47 -4.34
CA VAL A 293 -8.11 12.38 -4.68
C VAL A 293 -7.32 13.46 -3.92
N ALA A 294 -7.77 14.72 -3.93
CA ALA A 294 -7.11 15.82 -3.20
C ALA A 294 -7.02 15.59 -1.69
N ARG A 295 -7.96 14.87 -1.08
CA ARG A 295 -7.86 14.51 0.34
C ARG A 295 -6.81 13.47 0.62
N PHE A 296 -6.68 12.45 -0.23
CA PHE A 296 -5.80 11.31 0.04
C PHE A 296 -4.39 11.50 -0.51
N VAL A 297 -4.23 12.16 -1.66
CA VAL A 297 -2.92 12.36 -2.31
C VAL A 297 -2.51 13.82 -2.43
N GLY A 298 -3.42 14.75 -2.14
CA GLY A 298 -3.17 16.17 -2.24
C GLY A 298 -2.25 16.71 -1.14
N PRO A 299 -2.05 18.03 -1.12
CA PRO A 299 -0.93 18.64 -0.43
C PRO A 299 -1.02 18.55 1.09
N ALA A 300 -2.21 18.38 1.66
CA ALA A 300 -2.46 18.30 3.10
C ALA A 300 -2.23 16.90 3.71
N THR A 301 -2.14 15.86 2.89
CA THR A 301 -1.90 14.47 3.31
C THR A 301 -0.47 14.05 3.00
N THR A 302 0.20 13.42 3.96
CA THR A 302 1.59 12.99 3.78
C THR A 302 1.64 11.62 3.11
N VAL A 303 2.10 11.57 1.86
CA VAL A 303 2.41 10.33 1.14
C VAL A 303 3.90 10.12 1.19
N SER A 304 4.36 9.08 1.88
CA SER A 304 5.79 8.91 2.15
C SER A 304 6.26 7.48 2.07
N VAL A 305 7.52 7.31 1.67
CA VAL A 305 8.23 6.04 1.62
C VAL A 305 9.20 5.90 2.80
N PRO A 306 9.47 4.68 3.29
CA PRO A 306 10.49 4.44 4.32
C PRO A 306 11.88 4.88 3.86
N CYS A 307 12.68 5.52 4.71
CA CYS A 307 14.10 5.83 4.46
C CYS A 307 15.04 4.99 5.33
N TYR A 308 16.33 4.94 4.96
CA TYR A 308 17.37 4.17 5.64
C TYR A 308 17.64 4.63 7.08
N ASN A 309 17.32 5.88 7.42
CA ASN A 309 17.52 6.45 8.75
C ASN A 309 16.24 6.41 9.63
N GLY A 310 15.20 5.69 9.21
CA GLY A 310 13.93 5.57 9.92
C GLY A 310 12.97 6.76 9.74
N VAL A 311 13.41 7.85 9.10
CA VAL A 311 12.51 8.96 8.72
C VAL A 311 11.76 8.59 7.45
N ARG A 312 10.47 8.91 7.33
CA ARG A 312 9.75 8.74 6.06
C ARG A 312 10.00 9.96 5.17
N VAL A 313 10.29 9.73 3.89
CA VAL A 313 10.47 10.80 2.90
C VAL A 313 9.23 10.91 2.05
N GLU A 314 8.74 12.13 1.87
CA GLU A 314 7.56 12.38 1.06
C GLU A 314 7.88 12.23 -0.44
N VAL A 315 7.12 11.37 -1.11
CA VAL A 315 7.31 11.06 -2.54
C VAL A 315 5.93 10.92 -3.19
N ARG A 316 5.54 11.92 -3.98
CA ARG A 316 4.23 11.98 -4.65
C ARG A 316 4.32 11.82 -6.16
N THR A 317 5.40 12.32 -6.77
CA THR A 317 5.57 12.34 -8.23
C THR A 317 6.73 11.47 -8.68
N ALA A 318 6.72 11.08 -9.96
CA ALA A 318 7.80 10.31 -10.55
C ALA A 318 9.15 11.04 -10.47
N GLY A 319 9.17 12.36 -10.66
CA GLY A 319 10.38 13.17 -10.50
C GLY A 319 10.94 13.13 -9.08
N GLN A 320 10.07 13.20 -8.06
CA GLN A 320 10.49 13.04 -6.66
C GLN A 320 11.02 11.64 -6.38
N ALA A 321 10.39 10.60 -6.96
CA ALA A 321 10.86 9.23 -6.84
C ALA A 321 12.24 9.04 -7.48
N VAL A 322 12.47 9.59 -8.67
CA VAL A 322 13.79 9.58 -9.32
C VAL A 322 14.83 10.27 -8.44
N ALA A 323 14.53 11.44 -7.89
CA ALA A 323 15.43 12.16 -6.99
C ALA A 323 15.73 11.38 -5.70
N GLU A 324 14.73 10.73 -5.11
CA GLU A 324 14.90 9.91 -3.91
C GLU A 324 15.69 8.62 -4.20
N LEU A 325 15.41 7.94 -5.31
CA LEU A 325 16.18 6.76 -5.74
C LEU A 325 17.63 7.13 -6.02
N GLY A 326 17.88 8.25 -6.71
CA GLY A 326 19.23 8.75 -6.95
C GLY A 326 19.98 9.02 -5.65
N ARG A 327 19.33 9.67 -4.67
CA ARG A 327 19.90 9.88 -3.33
C ARG A 327 20.25 8.57 -2.63
N ARG A 328 19.44 7.51 -2.78
CA ARG A 328 19.71 6.19 -2.18
C ARG A 328 20.82 5.43 -2.88
N LEU A 329 20.85 5.44 -4.21
CA LEU A 329 21.88 4.77 -5.00
C LEU A 329 23.25 5.42 -4.83
N ALA A 330 23.30 6.71 -4.46
CA ALA A 330 24.53 7.41 -4.12
C ALA A 330 25.07 7.07 -2.71
N LEU A 331 24.32 6.34 -1.87
CA LEU A 331 24.79 5.97 -0.54
C LEU A 331 25.81 4.83 -0.64
N LEU A 332 26.95 5.01 0.03
CA LEU A 332 27.92 3.93 0.20
C LEU A 332 27.37 2.91 1.20
N VAL A 333 27.05 1.72 0.70
CA VAL A 333 26.58 0.57 1.47
C VAL A 333 27.65 -0.52 1.43
N LEU A 334 28.15 -0.92 2.59
CA LEU A 334 29.12 -1.99 2.74
C LEU A 334 28.46 -3.26 3.27
N THR A 335 29.03 -4.41 2.92
CA THR A 335 28.82 -5.66 3.67
C THR A 335 29.63 -5.63 4.96
N LEU A 336 29.27 -6.47 5.93
CA LEU A 336 30.11 -6.65 7.13
C LEU A 336 31.52 -7.13 6.78
N GLN A 337 31.67 -7.96 5.74
CA GLN A 337 32.98 -8.45 5.30
C GLN A 337 33.86 -7.31 4.78
N GLN A 338 33.28 -6.37 4.01
CA GLN A 338 33.98 -5.16 3.57
C GLN A 338 34.37 -4.29 4.77
N LEU A 339 33.48 -4.10 5.74
CA LEU A 339 33.79 -3.34 6.95
C LEU A 339 34.89 -4.02 7.78
N ASP A 340 34.82 -5.33 7.98
CA ASP A 340 35.84 -6.10 8.70
C ASP A 340 37.19 -6.00 8.00
N LEU A 341 37.22 -6.09 6.67
CA LEU A 341 38.43 -5.95 5.88
C LEU A 341 39.10 -4.59 6.10
N MET A 342 38.31 -3.51 6.17
CA MET A 342 38.82 -2.16 6.48
C MET A 342 39.38 -2.04 7.90
N ASN A 343 38.88 -2.86 8.84
CA ASN A 343 39.32 -2.88 10.24
C ASN A 343 40.53 -3.79 10.50
N ARG A 344 40.88 -4.69 9.57
CA ARG A 344 41.97 -5.65 9.76
C ARG A 344 43.36 -5.00 9.68
N ASN A 345 44.27 -5.55 10.49
CA ASN A 345 45.71 -5.35 10.36
C ASN A 345 46.38 -6.72 10.11
N PRO A 346 47.34 -6.84 9.17
CA PRO A 346 47.88 -5.78 8.30
C PRO A 346 46.90 -5.42 7.16
N ARG A 347 46.98 -4.16 6.70
CA ARG A 347 46.07 -3.58 5.69
C ARG A 347 46.37 -3.98 4.23
N LEU A 348 47.19 -5.02 4.02
CA LEU A 348 47.56 -5.46 2.68
C LEU A 348 46.49 -6.43 2.18
N VAL A 349 45.62 -5.95 1.28
CA VAL A 349 44.48 -6.71 0.77
C VAL A 349 44.49 -6.66 -0.76
N CYS A 350 44.16 -7.78 -1.40
CA CYS A 350 43.87 -7.85 -2.82
C CYS A 350 42.36 -7.94 -2.99
N LEU A 351 41.75 -6.93 -3.62
CA LEU A 351 40.32 -6.90 -3.90
C LEU A 351 40.10 -7.42 -5.32
N THR A 352 39.18 -8.37 -5.49
CA THR A 352 38.76 -8.87 -6.79
C THR A 352 37.24 -8.92 -6.84
N GLY A 353 36.65 -8.50 -7.96
CA GLY A 353 35.19 -8.45 -8.12
C GLY A 353 34.77 -7.85 -9.46
N PRO A 354 33.54 -8.12 -9.92
CA PRO A 354 32.98 -7.47 -11.11
C PRO A 354 32.77 -5.97 -10.88
N PRO A 355 32.68 -5.15 -11.95
CA PRO A 355 32.39 -3.73 -11.83
C PRO A 355 31.12 -3.46 -11.01
N GLY A 356 31.17 -2.47 -10.11
CA GLY A 356 30.02 -2.02 -9.32
C GLY A 356 29.78 -2.75 -7.99
N THR A 357 30.73 -3.54 -7.49
CA THR A 357 30.62 -4.23 -6.19
C THR A 357 30.97 -3.37 -4.97
N GLY A 358 31.28 -2.09 -5.17
CA GLY A 358 31.98 -1.28 -4.17
C GLY A 358 33.39 -1.83 -3.99
#